data_AF-A0A7X7X2M2-F1
#
_entry.id   AF-A0A7X7X2M2-F1
#
_cell.length_a   1.000
_cell.length_b   1.000
_cell.length_c   1.000
_cell.angle_alpha   90.00
_cell.angle_beta   90.00
_cell.angle_gamma   90.00
#
_symmetry.space_group_name_H-M   'P 1'
#
loop_
_entity.id
_entity.type
_entity.pdbx_description
1 polymer ?
#
loop_
_entity_poly.entity_id
_entity_poly.type
_entity_poly.pdbx_seq_one_letter_code
_entity_poly.pdbx_strand_id
1 'polypeptide(L)'
;MKKYLFSSGEVMFEKNLKQLEEGLFVAEFMRYADVGPDTEYICVGRLNDKEAEISFVLADDQLEHVKMKHTYNILMQSDLLNANWKEYRVSYT
;
A
#
# COMPACT_ATOMS: atom_id res chain seq x y z
N MET A 1 -8.39 -12.58 2.00
CA MET A 1 -7.69 -11.58 1.16
C MET A 1 -6.42 -12.20 0.59
N LYS A 2 -6.08 -11.91 -0.67
CA LYS A 2 -4.84 -12.41 -1.27
C LYS A 2 -3.64 -11.61 -0.77
N LYS A 3 -2.47 -12.26 -0.71
CA LYS A 3 -1.19 -11.62 -0.39
C LYS A 3 -0.51 -11.20 -1.70
N TYR A 4 -0.07 -9.97 -1.76
CA TYR A 4 0.64 -9.37 -2.89
C TYR A 4 2.03 -8.93 -2.43
N LEU A 5 3.07 -9.50 -3.03
CA LEU A 5 4.45 -9.11 -2.76
C LEU A 5 4.84 -7.92 -3.63
N PHE A 6 5.71 -7.06 -3.11
CA PHE A 6 6.42 -6.10 -3.93
C PHE A 6 7.42 -6.85 -4.81
N SER A 7 7.51 -6.47 -6.08
CA SER A 7 8.49 -7.04 -7.00
C SER A 7 9.92 -6.69 -6.57
N SER A 8 10.89 -7.49 -7.00
CA SER A 8 12.31 -7.20 -6.74
C SER A 8 12.73 -5.81 -7.24
N GLY A 9 12.12 -5.32 -8.33
CA GLY A 9 12.35 -3.98 -8.84
C GLY A 9 11.80 -2.91 -7.89
N GLU A 10 10.59 -3.08 -7.37
CA GLU A 10 10.03 -2.15 -6.39
C GLU A 10 10.88 -2.08 -5.11
N VAL A 11 11.38 -3.21 -4.60
CA VAL A 11 12.24 -3.24 -3.42
C VAL A 11 13.62 -2.64 -3.73
N MET A 12 14.23 -2.99 -4.87
CA MET A 12 15.54 -2.48 -5.27
C MET A 12 15.56 -0.96 -5.45
N PHE A 13 14.45 -0.38 -5.91
CA PHE A 13 14.29 1.06 -6.08
C PHE A 13 13.52 1.71 -4.92
N GLU A 14 13.44 1.04 -3.76
CA GLU A 14 12.86 1.56 -2.52
C GLU A 14 11.41 2.07 -2.65
N LYS A 15 10.65 1.53 -3.62
CA LYS A 15 9.24 1.90 -3.87
C LYS A 15 8.26 1.25 -2.90
N ASN A 16 8.74 0.36 -2.03
CA ASN A 16 8.00 -0.23 -0.92
C ASN A 16 8.14 0.61 0.38
N LEU A 17 8.70 1.81 0.30
CA LEU A 17 8.79 2.74 1.42
C LEU A 17 7.67 3.77 1.39
N LYS A 18 7.20 4.21 2.56
CA LYS A 18 6.33 5.38 2.68
C LYS A 18 6.67 6.16 3.95
N GLN A 19 6.86 7.47 3.80
CA GLN A 19 6.97 8.37 4.95
C GLN A 19 5.57 8.66 5.51
N LEU A 20 5.39 8.39 6.80
CA LEU A 20 4.18 8.68 7.57
C LEU A 20 4.49 9.65 8.70
N GLU A 21 3.46 10.11 9.39
CA GLU A 21 3.62 10.99 10.57
C GLU A 21 4.36 10.26 11.70
N GLU A 22 4.14 8.96 11.85
CA GLU A 22 4.79 8.12 12.85
C GLU A 22 6.23 7.74 12.49
N GLY A 23 6.62 7.86 11.22
CA GLY A 23 7.98 7.54 10.75
C GLY A 23 8.04 6.87 9.38
N LEU A 24 9.17 6.22 9.10
CA LEU A 24 9.40 5.53 7.84
C LEU A 24 8.82 4.12 7.91
N PHE A 25 7.85 3.84 7.04
CA PHE A 25 7.29 2.52 6.87
C PHE A 25 7.97 1.79 5.69
N VAL A 26 8.42 0.57 5.94
CA VAL A 26 9.00 -0.36 4.97
C VAL A 26 8.02 -1.51 4.78
N ALA A 27 7.30 -1.52 3.66
CA ALA A 27 6.30 -2.54 3.36
C ALA A 27 6.96 -3.84 2.87
N GLU A 28 6.59 -4.98 3.45
CA GLU A 28 7.02 -6.30 2.99
C GLU A 28 6.01 -6.91 2.01
N PHE A 29 4.73 -6.73 2.29
CA PHE A 29 3.64 -7.17 1.42
C PHE A 29 2.35 -6.39 1.67
N MET A 30 1.41 -6.54 0.75
CA MET A 30 0.07 -5.95 0.84
C MET A 30 -1.01 -7.03 0.75
N ARG A 31 -2.16 -6.78 1.36
CA ARG A 31 -3.38 -7.58 1.23
C ARG A 31 -4.55 -6.67 0.90
N TYR A 32 -5.39 -7.10 -0.01
CA TYR A 32 -6.68 -6.46 -0.31
C TYR A 32 -7.61 -7.48 -0.97
N ALA A 33 -8.90 -7.16 -1.05
CA ALA A 33 -9.90 -8.03 -1.66
C ALA A 33 -10.07 -7.76 -3.17
N ASP A 34 -10.19 -6.49 -3.53
CA ASP A 34 -10.40 -6.01 -4.91
C ASP A 34 -9.98 -4.52 -5.01
N VAL A 35 -10.04 -3.90 -6.18
CA VAL A 35 -9.74 -2.47 -6.38
C VAL A 35 -11.03 -1.65 -6.49
N GLY A 36 -11.34 -0.86 -5.46
CA GLY A 36 -12.58 -0.08 -5.37
C GLY A 36 -12.51 1.12 -4.42
N PRO A 37 -13.57 1.96 -4.40
CA PRO A 37 -13.65 3.19 -3.60
C PRO A 37 -13.57 2.96 -2.09
N ASP A 38 -14.10 1.84 -1.62
CA ASP A 38 -14.14 1.47 -0.20
C ASP A 38 -13.27 0.24 0.08
N THR A 39 -12.33 -0.08 -0.82
CA THR A 39 -11.38 -1.16 -0.57
C THR A 39 -10.47 -0.75 0.58
N GLU A 40 -10.47 -1.56 1.63
CA GLU A 40 -9.43 -1.56 2.63
C GLU A 40 -8.18 -2.28 2.10
N TYR A 41 -7.07 -1.57 2.09
CA TYR A 41 -5.75 -2.09 1.76
C TYR A 41 -4.95 -2.23 3.04
N ILE A 42 -4.31 -3.38 3.23
CA ILE A 42 -3.55 -3.71 4.42
C ILE A 42 -2.10 -3.97 4.03
N CYS A 43 -1.20 -3.07 4.42
CA CYS A 43 0.25 -3.23 4.28
C CYS A 43 0.84 -3.79 5.56
N VAL A 44 1.67 -4.82 5.44
CA VAL A 44 2.41 -5.40 6.56
C VAL A 44 3.89 -5.21 6.31
N GLY A 45 4.61 -4.78 7.34
CA GLY A 45 6.04 -4.58 7.27
C GLY A 45 6.58 -3.99 8.56
N ARG A 46 7.46 -2.99 8.45
CA ARG A 46 8.11 -2.36 9.61
C ARG A 46 7.94 -0.86 9.61
N LEU A 47 7.61 -0.30 10.75
CA LEU A 47 7.58 1.14 11.00
C LEU A 47 8.62 1.47 12.07
N ASN A 48 9.66 2.23 11.70
CA ASN A 48 10.81 2.50 12.58
C ASN A 48 11.38 1.21 13.21
N ASP A 49 11.65 0.20 12.37
CA ASP A 49 12.18 -1.13 12.75
C ASP A 49 11.27 -2.00 13.64
N LYS A 50 10.04 -1.58 13.92
CA LYS A 50 9.04 -2.39 14.63
C LYS A 50 8.04 -3.00 13.67
N GLU A 51 7.65 -4.24 13.91
CA GLU A 51 6.59 -4.90 13.13
C GLU A 51 5.29 -4.10 13.25
N ALA A 52 4.72 -3.75 12.10
CA ALA A 52 3.53 -2.93 12.02
C ALA A 52 2.66 -3.33 10.83
N GLU A 53 1.37 -3.15 11.02
CA GLU A 53 0.34 -3.26 9.99
C GLU A 53 -0.30 -1.89 9.78
N ILE A 54 -0.48 -1.51 8.51
CA ILE A 54 -1.11 -0.27 8.10
C ILE A 54 -2.33 -0.60 7.26
N SER A 55 -3.51 -0.27 7.77
CA SER A 55 -4.76 -0.35 7.02
C SER A 55 -5.08 1.03 6.47
N PHE A 56 -5.41 1.15 5.19
CA PHE A 56 -5.70 2.43 4.56
C PHE A 56 -6.76 2.31 3.46
N VAL A 57 -7.40 3.44 3.17
CA VAL A 57 -8.32 3.61 2.04
C VAL A 57 -7.76 4.69 1.12
N LEU A 58 -7.82 4.46 -0.19
CA LEU A 58 -7.35 5.43 -1.17
C LEU A 58 -8.22 6.69 -1.17
N ALA A 59 -7.59 7.85 -1.40
CA ALA A 59 -8.33 9.07 -1.65
C ALA A 59 -9.08 9.01 -2.99
N ASP A 60 -10.22 9.70 -3.07
CA ASP A 60 -11.14 9.62 -4.22
C ASP A 60 -10.46 10.00 -5.55
N ASP A 61 -9.50 10.94 -5.50
CA ASP A 61 -8.69 11.42 -6.63
C ASP A 61 -7.72 10.36 -7.17
N GLN A 62 -7.41 9.31 -6.39
CA GLN A 62 -6.52 8.23 -6.80
C GLN A 62 -7.27 7.05 -7.44
N LEU A 63 -8.58 6.95 -7.21
CA LEU A 63 -9.36 5.77 -7.60
C LEU A 63 -9.40 5.54 -9.10
N GLU A 64 -9.56 6.59 -9.90
CA GLU A 64 -9.62 6.48 -11.36
C GLU A 64 -8.30 5.94 -11.92
N HIS A 65 -7.18 6.50 -11.47
CA HIS A 65 -5.84 6.09 -11.88
C HIS A 65 -5.53 4.63 -11.50
N VAL A 66 -5.86 4.25 -10.28
CA VAL A 66 -5.64 2.87 -9.78
C VAL A 66 -6.53 1.88 -10.54
N LYS A 67 -7.81 2.20 -10.76
CA LYS A 67 -8.73 1.35 -11.55
C LYS A 67 -8.26 1.18 -12.99
N MET A 68 -7.76 2.25 -13.61
CA MET A 68 -7.20 2.19 -14.96
C MET A 68 -6.01 1.22 -15.01
N LYS A 69 -5.02 1.38 -14.13
CA LYS A 69 -3.86 0.48 -14.05
C LYS A 69 -4.24 -0.98 -13.76
N HIS A 70 -5.23 -1.18 -12.88
CA HIS A 70 -5.74 -2.51 -12.57
C HIS A 70 -6.36 -3.17 -13.80
N THR A 71 -7.19 -2.43 -14.55
CA THR A 71 -7.84 -2.90 -15.79
C THR A 71 -6.81 -3.30 -16.85
N TYR A 72 -5.69 -2.58 -16.93
CA TYR A 72 -4.59 -2.90 -17.85
C TYR A 72 -3.61 -3.96 -17.31
N ASN A 73 -3.84 -4.53 -16.12
CA ASN A 73 -2.93 -5.48 -15.46
C ASN A 73 -1.51 -4.95 -15.25
N ILE A 74 -1.37 -3.65 -15.03
CA ILE A 74 -0.09 -2.96 -14.77
C ILE A 74 -0.06 -2.28 -13.40
N LEU A 75 -1.06 -2.53 -12.55
CA LEU A 75 -1.08 -1.99 -11.19
C LEU A 75 0.01 -2.65 -10.34
N MET A 76 0.91 -1.84 -9.80
CA MET A 76 1.95 -2.30 -8.89
C MET A 76 1.57 -1.99 -7.44
N GLN A 77 2.14 -2.74 -6.49
CA GLN A 77 1.87 -2.55 -5.06
C GLN A 77 2.39 -1.18 -4.59
N SER A 78 3.48 -0.69 -5.17
CA SER A 78 4.00 0.65 -4.95
C SER A 78 3.05 1.76 -5.42
N ASP A 79 2.20 1.50 -6.42
CA ASP A 79 1.20 2.47 -6.87
C ASP A 79 0.14 2.70 -5.78
N LEU A 80 -0.26 1.63 -5.10
CA LEU A 80 -1.22 1.68 -4.00
C LEU A 80 -0.60 2.26 -2.73
N LEU A 81 0.62 1.82 -2.39
CA LEU A 81 1.34 2.30 -1.20
C LEU A 81 1.63 3.80 -1.29
N ASN A 82 2.12 4.28 -2.44
CA ASN A 82 2.55 5.68 -2.60
C ASN A 82 1.44 6.63 -3.05
N ALA A 83 0.23 6.14 -3.29
CA ALA A 83 -0.93 6.98 -3.55
C ALA A 83 -1.29 7.86 -2.34
N ASN A 84 -2.11 8.88 -2.59
CA ASN A 84 -2.79 9.62 -1.54
C ASN A 84 -3.83 8.73 -0.84
N TRP A 85 -3.84 8.79 0.48
CA TRP A 85 -4.77 8.04 1.30
C TRP A 85 -5.81 8.99 1.89
N LYS A 86 -7.06 8.54 1.90
CA LYS A 86 -8.16 9.25 2.57
C LYS A 86 -7.98 9.22 4.07
N GLU A 87 -7.66 8.03 4.57
CA GLU A 87 -7.39 7.74 5.97
C GLU A 87 -6.52 6.49 6.07
N TYR A 88 -5.82 6.36 7.18
CA TYR A 88 -5.06 5.16 7.52
C TYR A 88 -5.03 4.92 9.02
N ARG A 89 -4.73 3.69 9.40
CA ARG A 89 -4.55 3.25 10.77
C ARG A 89 -3.31 2.40 10.89
N VAL A 90 -2.46 2.72 11.86
CA VAL A 90 -1.29 1.93 12.23
C VAL A 90 -1.64 1.02 13.41
N SER A 91 -1.26 -0.25 13.33
CA SER A 91 -1.33 -1.22 14.42
C SER A 91 0.04 -1.88 14.59
N TYR A 92 0.57 -1.86 15.80
CA TYR A 92 1.82 -2.56 16.14
C TYR A 92 1.52 -4.01 16.50
N THR A 93 2.39 -4.93 16.10
CA THR A 93 2.33 -6.35 16.49
C THR A 93 3.35 -6.64 17.58
#